data_AF-A0AAV0H7I8-F1
#
_entry.id   AF-A0AAV0H7I8-F1
#
_cell.length_a   1.000
_cell.length_b   1.000
_cell.length_c   1.000
_cell.angle_alpha   90.00
_cell.angle_beta   90.00
_cell.angle_gamma   90.00
#
_symmetry.space_group_name_H-M   'P 1'
#
loop_
_entity.id
_entity.type
_entity.pdbx_description
1 polymer ?
#
loop_
_entity_poly.entity_id
_entity_poly.type
_entity_poly.pdbx_seq_one_letter_code
_entity_poly.pdbx_strand_id
1 'polypeptide(L)'
;MCTISPSMEALVRSSFTSFGSALKPSPPRYKPPTFLAQRSYLSSSNPSILNALSAPSRFLQSVIQAAPEGPTVEVGTETREWAIQDFYSLRKEVEAASERAEDIRASAGLQQLEKELADLESKATDSSFWDDRAEAQKTLLALTDVKDNIKSLTDFKTMVEDAETIIKLTEEMDSIDSSLLEEATSIVKELNKALDRYEVTQLLSGPYDKEGAVISITAGAGGTDAQCRTGLTCFLGCM
;
A
#
# COMPACT_ATOMS: atom_id res chain seq x y z
N MET A 1 9.53 -3.28 45.99
CA MET A 1 10.98 -3.23 46.30
C MET A 1 11.43 -4.61 46.76
N CYS A 2 12.02 -5.40 45.86
CA CYS A 2 12.76 -6.61 46.20
C CYS A 2 13.99 -6.67 45.29
N THR A 3 15.16 -6.78 45.92
CA THR A 3 16.50 -6.77 45.35
C THR A 3 16.85 -8.15 44.78
N ILE A 4 17.54 -8.18 43.64
CA ILE A 4 18.11 -9.39 43.03
C ILE A 4 19.60 -9.41 43.37
N SER A 5 20.06 -10.47 44.03
CA SER A 5 21.50 -10.72 44.26
C SER A 5 22.15 -11.34 43.01
N PRO A 6 23.38 -10.95 42.66
CA PRO A 6 24.07 -11.39 41.46
C PRO A 6 24.93 -12.61 41.75
N SER A 7 24.45 -13.81 41.44
CA SER A 7 25.30 -15.01 41.44
C SER A 7 24.70 -16.11 40.57
N MET A 8 24.78 -15.95 39.24
CA MET A 8 24.71 -17.07 38.29
C MET A 8 25.16 -16.70 36.85
N GLU A 9 25.92 -15.63 36.67
CA GLU A 9 26.67 -15.33 35.44
C GLU A 9 27.96 -16.18 35.37
N ALA A 10 27.87 -17.51 35.26
CA ALA A 10 29.06 -18.33 35.03
C ALA A 10 28.78 -19.78 34.61
N LEU A 11 27.81 -20.10 33.72
CA LEU A 11 27.71 -21.50 33.25
C LEU A 11 27.01 -21.77 31.91
N VAL A 12 27.04 -20.84 30.93
CA VAL A 12 26.55 -21.15 29.55
C VAL A 12 27.53 -20.66 28.46
N ARG A 13 28.85 -20.68 28.75
CA ARG A 13 29.90 -20.26 27.81
C ARG A 13 30.83 -21.37 27.31
N SER A 14 30.51 -22.66 27.47
CA SER A 14 31.47 -23.73 27.15
C SER A 14 30.96 -24.92 26.34
N SER A 15 29.85 -24.81 25.61
CA SER A 15 29.42 -25.91 24.73
C SER A 15 28.72 -25.38 23.50
N PHE A 16 29.46 -25.24 22.40
CA PHE A 16 29.07 -25.59 21.03
C PHE A 16 30.13 -25.03 20.06
N THR A 17 31.34 -25.57 20.13
CA THR A 17 32.25 -25.61 18.99
C THR A 17 32.11 -26.99 18.34
N SER A 18 32.03 -27.00 17.01
CA SER A 18 32.02 -28.18 16.13
C SER A 18 30.65 -28.79 15.78
N PHE A 19 30.05 -28.29 14.70
CA PHE A 19 29.31 -29.03 13.68
C PHE A 19 29.17 -28.05 12.51
N GLY A 20 29.89 -28.19 11.39
CA GLY A 20 29.73 -29.26 10.42
C GLY A 20 29.18 -28.64 9.14
N SER A 21 30.08 -28.29 8.21
CA SER A 21 29.76 -27.80 6.87
C SER A 21 28.98 -28.85 6.08
N ALA A 22 27.72 -28.60 5.72
CA ALA A 22 27.01 -29.40 4.73
C ALA A 22 25.85 -28.64 4.06
N LEU A 23 26.05 -28.36 2.77
CA LEU A 23 25.07 -28.34 1.68
C LEU A 23 23.83 -27.43 1.82
N LYS A 24 23.95 -26.26 1.18
CA LYS A 24 22.89 -25.30 0.85
C LYS A 24 21.96 -25.92 -0.23
N PRO A 25 20.65 -26.13 0.00
CA PRO A 25 19.74 -26.53 -1.07
C PRO A 25 19.48 -25.33 -1.99
N SER A 26 19.57 -25.55 -3.30
CA SER A 26 19.26 -24.58 -4.35
C SER A 26 17.73 -24.38 -4.49
N PRO A 27 17.27 -23.15 -4.79
CA PRO A 27 15.84 -22.88 -4.93
C PRO A 27 15.27 -23.52 -6.21
N PRO A 28 13.98 -23.93 -6.21
CA PRO A 28 13.36 -24.53 -7.39
C PRO A 28 13.19 -23.50 -8.53
N ARG A 29 13.55 -23.93 -9.73
CA ARG A 29 13.49 -23.13 -10.97
C ARG A 29 12.04 -23.10 -11.47
N TYR A 30 11.34 -22.00 -11.25
CA TYR A 30 10.01 -21.76 -11.83
C TYR A 30 10.15 -21.39 -13.31
N LYS A 31 9.53 -22.16 -14.22
CA LYS A 31 9.40 -21.82 -15.63
C LYS A 31 8.00 -21.24 -15.87
N PRO A 32 7.87 -20.03 -16.45
CA PRO A 32 6.56 -19.50 -16.81
C PRO A 32 5.96 -20.23 -18.02
N PRO A 33 4.63 -20.37 -18.11
CA PRO A 33 3.97 -20.95 -19.27
C PRO A 33 4.18 -20.06 -20.51
N THR A 34 4.64 -20.67 -21.58
CA THR A 34 4.87 -20.04 -22.89
C THR A 34 3.52 -19.71 -23.53
N PHE A 35 3.08 -18.45 -23.43
CA PHE A 35 1.96 -17.96 -24.22
C PHE A 35 2.42 -17.73 -25.66
N LEU A 36 1.95 -18.56 -26.57
CA LEU A 36 2.12 -18.37 -28.00
C LEU A 36 1.41 -17.07 -28.42
N ALA A 37 2.20 -16.08 -28.81
CA ALA A 37 1.73 -14.88 -29.46
C ALA A 37 1.20 -15.24 -30.86
N GLN A 38 -0.12 -15.18 -31.07
CA GLN A 38 -0.68 -15.00 -32.40
C GLN A 38 -0.96 -13.52 -32.61
N ARG A 39 0.00 -12.89 -33.28
CA ARG A 39 -0.09 -11.58 -33.89
C ARG A 39 -0.78 -11.76 -35.24
N SER A 40 -2.04 -11.34 -35.38
CA SER A 40 -2.68 -11.20 -36.69
C SER A 40 -3.01 -9.74 -36.91
N TYR A 41 -2.16 -9.10 -37.71
CA TYR A 41 -2.37 -7.82 -38.36
C TYR A 41 -3.28 -8.00 -39.58
N LEU A 42 -4.35 -7.22 -39.68
CA LEU A 42 -5.04 -6.88 -40.93
C LEU A 42 -5.45 -5.40 -40.75
N SER A 43 -4.61 -4.41 -41.08
CA SER A 43 -4.23 -3.93 -42.42
C SER A 43 -5.39 -3.84 -43.41
N SER A 44 -6.05 -2.67 -43.37
CA SER A 44 -6.36 -1.80 -44.52
C SER A 44 -6.55 -2.49 -45.88
N SER A 45 -7.78 -2.44 -46.40
CA SER A 45 -8.10 -1.75 -47.68
C SER A 45 -9.55 -2.00 -48.12
N ASN A 46 -10.36 -0.93 -48.13
CA ASN A 46 -11.41 -0.70 -49.13
C ASN A 46 -10.71 0.00 -50.33
N PRO A 47 -11.16 -0.08 -51.60
CA PRO A 47 -12.52 0.38 -51.94
C PRO A 47 -13.20 -0.19 -53.22
N SER A 48 -14.46 0.23 -53.39
CA SER A 48 -15.16 0.54 -54.65
C SER A 48 -15.44 -0.57 -55.68
N ILE A 49 -16.73 -0.95 -55.77
CA ILE A 49 -17.34 -1.30 -57.06
C ILE A 49 -18.57 -0.39 -57.26
N LEU A 50 -18.39 0.56 -58.16
CA LEU A 50 -19.48 1.23 -58.89
C LEU A 50 -20.06 0.25 -59.89
N ASN A 51 -21.38 0.15 -59.97
CA ASN A 51 -22.04 0.03 -61.27
C ASN A 51 -23.46 0.59 -61.21
N ALA A 52 -23.64 1.62 -62.03
CA ALA A 52 -24.91 2.22 -62.39
C ALA A 52 -25.64 1.36 -63.43
N LEU A 53 -26.97 1.39 -63.45
CA LEU A 53 -27.75 1.72 -64.67
C LEU A 53 -29.27 1.71 -64.44
N SER A 54 -29.87 2.79 -64.94
CA SER A 54 -31.25 2.99 -65.38
C SER A 54 -32.36 3.27 -64.35
N ALA A 55 -32.87 4.51 -64.42
CA ALA A 55 -34.20 4.95 -64.01
C ALA A 55 -35.16 4.81 -65.23
N PRO A 56 -36.51 4.98 -65.13
CA PRO A 56 -37.13 6.19 -64.59
C PRO A 56 -38.41 6.02 -63.74
N SER A 57 -38.65 7.08 -62.96
CA SER A 57 -39.85 7.50 -62.23
C SER A 57 -41.19 6.87 -62.58
N ARG A 58 -41.94 6.49 -61.53
CA ARG A 58 -43.40 6.75 -61.43
C ARG A 58 -43.89 6.61 -59.98
N PHE A 59 -44.58 7.68 -59.57
CA PHE A 59 -45.71 7.71 -58.65
C PHE A 59 -45.50 7.56 -57.13
N LEU A 60 -45.96 8.61 -56.45
CA LEU A 60 -46.18 8.76 -55.03
C LEU A 60 -47.12 7.68 -54.49
N GLN A 61 -46.78 7.11 -53.34
CA GLN A 61 -47.77 6.82 -52.30
C GLN A 61 -47.06 6.93 -50.93
N SER A 62 -47.46 7.95 -50.19
CA SER A 62 -47.23 8.09 -48.76
C SER A 62 -47.76 6.86 -48.03
N VAL A 63 -46.87 6.02 -47.52
CA VAL A 63 -47.19 5.08 -46.45
C VAL A 63 -46.32 5.46 -45.27
N ILE A 64 -46.98 6.09 -44.30
CA ILE A 64 -46.50 6.21 -42.93
C ILE A 64 -46.29 4.78 -42.43
N GLN A 65 -45.04 4.35 -42.37
CA GLN A 65 -44.66 3.17 -41.61
C GLN A 65 -44.02 3.68 -40.33
N ALA A 66 -44.82 3.62 -39.26
CA ALA A 66 -44.36 3.75 -37.89
C ALA A 66 -43.20 2.77 -37.68
N ALA A 67 -42.00 3.30 -37.47
CA ALA A 67 -40.93 2.53 -36.88
C ALA A 67 -41.43 2.07 -35.49
N PRO A 68 -41.24 0.81 -35.09
CA PRO A 68 -41.38 0.47 -33.69
C PRO A 68 -40.31 1.27 -32.96
N GLU A 69 -40.77 2.21 -32.13
CA GLU A 69 -39.97 2.82 -31.06
C GLU A 69 -39.25 1.68 -30.35
N GLY A 70 -37.95 1.56 -30.63
CA GLY A 70 -37.08 0.73 -29.82
C GLY A 70 -37.20 1.23 -28.38
N PRO A 71 -37.12 0.35 -27.38
CA PRO A 71 -37.27 0.77 -25.99
C PRO A 71 -36.29 1.92 -25.73
N THR A 72 -36.83 3.07 -25.33
CA THR A 72 -36.05 4.16 -24.75
C THR A 72 -35.35 3.57 -23.55
N VAL A 73 -34.09 3.19 -23.72
CA VAL A 73 -33.28 2.69 -22.62
C VAL A 73 -33.06 3.91 -21.72
N GLU A 74 -33.69 3.91 -20.56
CA GLU A 74 -33.41 4.85 -19.48
C GLU A 74 -31.99 4.58 -18.96
N VAL A 75 -30.95 5.04 -19.67
CA VAL A 75 -29.52 4.86 -19.29
C VAL A 75 -28.98 6.05 -18.47
N GLY A 76 -29.83 7.03 -18.12
CA GLY A 76 -29.34 8.33 -17.62
C GLY A 76 -29.36 8.51 -16.09
N THR A 77 -30.19 7.77 -15.37
CA THR A 77 -30.49 8.07 -13.95
C THR A 77 -29.78 7.11 -13.00
N GLU A 78 -29.72 5.82 -13.33
CA GLU A 78 -29.15 4.77 -12.49
C GLU A 78 -27.63 4.89 -12.33
N THR A 79 -26.92 5.25 -13.42
CA THR A 79 -25.47 5.50 -13.42
C THR A 79 -25.09 6.77 -12.66
N ARG A 80 -25.96 7.78 -12.64
CA ARG A 80 -25.75 9.03 -11.90
C ARG A 80 -25.92 8.84 -10.39
N GLU A 81 -26.86 7.99 -9.97
CA GLU A 81 -27.12 7.71 -8.56
C GLU A 81 -25.95 6.98 -7.90
N TRP A 82 -25.34 6.01 -8.59
CA TRP A 82 -24.14 5.32 -8.11
C TRP A 82 -22.90 6.22 -8.06
N ALA A 83 -22.70 7.08 -9.06
CA ALA A 83 -21.59 8.04 -9.06
C ALA A 83 -21.64 9.03 -7.88
N ILE A 84 -22.85 9.44 -7.48
CA ILE A 84 -23.06 10.29 -6.31
C ILE A 84 -22.75 9.52 -5.01
N GLN A 85 -23.20 8.27 -4.90
CA GLN A 85 -22.92 7.42 -3.74
C GLN A 85 -21.42 7.13 -3.57
N ASP A 86 -20.72 6.87 -4.67
CA ASP A 86 -19.28 6.62 -4.68
C ASP A 86 -18.51 7.87 -4.25
N PHE A 87 -18.92 9.05 -4.73
CA PHE A 87 -18.33 10.33 -4.31
C PHE A 87 -18.47 10.56 -2.79
N TYR A 88 -19.66 10.37 -2.21
CA TYR A 88 -19.86 10.55 -0.76
C TYR A 88 -19.04 9.56 0.07
N SER A 89 -18.92 8.32 -0.42
CA SER A 89 -18.11 7.29 0.24
C SER A 89 -16.63 7.66 0.20
N LEU A 90 -16.14 8.07 -0.97
CA LEU A 90 -14.76 8.52 -1.15
C LEU A 90 -14.43 9.74 -0.29
N ARG A 91 -15.31 10.74 -0.24
CA ARG A 91 -15.12 11.92 0.62
C ARG A 91 -14.93 11.51 2.09
N LYS A 92 -15.74 10.58 2.58
CA LYS A 92 -15.62 10.05 3.94
C LYS A 92 -14.30 9.28 4.14
N GLU A 93 -13.86 8.53 3.14
CA GLU A 93 -12.56 7.84 3.19
C GLU A 93 -11.38 8.82 3.22
N VAL A 94 -11.43 9.90 2.43
CA VAL A 94 -10.43 10.97 2.44
C VAL A 94 -10.36 11.63 3.82
N GLU A 95 -11.50 11.97 4.41
CA GLU A 95 -11.57 12.56 5.76
C GLU A 95 -11.01 11.61 6.83
N ALA A 96 -11.34 10.33 6.78
CA ALA A 96 -10.80 9.34 7.71
C ALA A 96 -9.29 9.08 7.51
N ALA A 97 -8.79 9.20 6.29
CA ALA A 97 -7.37 9.05 5.98
C ALA A 97 -6.57 10.31 6.40
N SER A 98 -7.15 11.50 6.25
CA SER A 98 -6.53 12.76 6.65
C SER A 98 -6.39 12.87 8.18
N GLU A 99 -7.44 12.52 8.93
CA GLU A 99 -7.39 12.47 10.40
C GLU A 99 -6.28 11.53 10.87
N ARG A 100 -6.22 10.33 10.31
CA ARG A 100 -5.18 9.34 10.66
C ARG A 100 -3.78 9.82 10.30
N ALA A 101 -3.61 10.44 9.13
CA ALA A 101 -2.33 10.99 8.72
C ALA A 101 -1.86 12.10 9.68
N GLU A 102 -2.76 12.99 10.11
CA GLU A 102 -2.44 14.02 11.10
C GLU A 102 -2.08 13.45 12.47
N ASP A 103 -2.80 12.43 12.95
CA ASP A 103 -2.48 11.75 14.21
C ASP A 103 -1.08 11.11 14.19
N ILE A 104 -0.72 10.45 13.09
CA ILE A 104 0.61 9.87 12.88
C ILE A 104 1.67 10.98 12.83
N ARG A 105 1.41 12.07 12.11
CA ARG A 105 2.34 13.21 12.01
C ARG A 105 2.54 13.91 13.36
N ALA A 106 1.48 14.04 14.16
CA ALA A 106 1.53 14.62 15.49
C ALA A 106 2.32 13.73 16.46
N SER A 107 2.09 12.41 16.43
CA SER A 107 2.80 11.45 17.28
C SER A 107 4.25 11.20 16.88
N ALA A 108 4.59 11.32 15.58
CA ALA A 108 5.96 11.17 15.08
C ALA A 108 6.92 12.30 15.51
N GLY A 109 6.41 13.43 15.99
CA GLY A 109 7.23 14.49 16.56
C GLY A 109 8.16 15.18 15.55
N LEU A 110 7.60 15.73 14.46
CA LEU A 110 8.35 16.40 13.38
C LEU A 110 9.43 17.38 13.86
N GLN A 111 9.13 18.21 14.87
CA GLN A 111 10.10 19.17 15.41
C GLN A 111 11.35 18.49 16.01
N GLN A 112 11.19 17.29 16.56
CA GLN A 112 12.31 16.54 17.12
C GLN A 112 13.18 15.95 16.01
N LEU A 113 12.56 15.43 14.95
CA LEU A 113 13.26 14.95 13.76
C LEU A 113 14.04 16.06 13.06
N GLU A 114 13.45 17.25 12.92
CA GLU A 114 14.12 18.42 12.32
C GLU A 114 15.33 18.89 13.13
N LYS A 115 15.23 18.86 14.47
CA LYS A 115 16.36 19.17 15.35
C LYS A 115 17.46 18.13 15.24
N GLU A 116 17.11 16.84 15.26
CA GLU A 116 18.06 15.76 15.11
C GLU A 116 18.77 15.83 13.75
N LEU A 117 18.02 16.19 12.69
CA LEU A 117 18.59 16.44 11.37
C LEU A 117 19.63 17.56 11.41
N ALA A 118 19.30 18.69 12.02
CA ALA A 118 20.21 19.83 12.15
C ALA A 118 21.47 19.48 12.96
N ASP A 119 21.33 18.71 14.05
CA ASP A 119 22.44 18.26 14.87
C ASP A 119 23.37 17.31 14.10
N LEU A 120 22.81 16.38 13.31
CA LEU A 120 23.57 15.46 12.46
C LEU A 120 24.26 16.19 11.31
N GLU A 121 23.62 17.18 10.70
CA GLU A 121 24.21 18.03 9.65
C GLU A 121 25.34 18.91 10.20
N SER A 122 25.19 19.43 11.43
CA SER A 122 26.28 20.15 12.11
C SER A 122 27.49 19.25 12.32
N LYS A 123 27.29 18.03 12.82
CA LYS A 123 28.38 17.05 13.01
C LYS A 123 29.06 16.68 11.69
N ALA A 124 28.30 16.57 10.60
CA ALA A 124 28.84 16.27 9.28
C ALA A 124 29.67 17.43 8.68
N THR A 125 29.49 18.65 9.20
CA THR A 125 30.23 19.85 8.78
C THR A 125 31.57 20.01 9.51
N ASP A 126 31.74 19.33 10.64
CA ASP A 126 32.97 19.40 11.43
C ASP A 126 34.17 18.83 10.67
N SER A 127 35.31 19.53 10.73
CA SER A 127 36.53 19.12 10.01
C SER A 127 37.10 17.77 10.47
N SER A 128 36.87 17.39 11.74
CA SER A 128 37.31 16.12 12.32
C SER A 128 36.36 14.95 12.04
N PHE A 129 35.21 15.21 11.40
CA PHE A 129 34.21 14.18 11.11
C PHE A 129 34.76 13.04 10.24
N TRP A 130 35.68 13.37 9.33
CA TRP A 130 36.28 12.40 8.41
C TRP A 130 37.46 11.62 9.01
N ASP A 131 37.88 11.93 10.25
CA ASP A 131 39.00 11.26 10.92
C ASP A 131 38.64 9.82 11.31
N ASP A 132 37.39 9.57 11.73
CA ASP A 132 36.86 8.23 11.99
C ASP A 132 35.84 7.81 10.92
N ARG A 133 36.29 6.95 10.01
CA ARG A 133 35.47 6.41 8.93
C ARG A 133 34.22 5.65 9.42
N ALA A 134 34.33 4.93 10.54
CA ALA A 134 33.23 4.12 11.05
C ALA A 134 32.14 4.99 11.69
N GLU A 135 32.52 6.03 12.43
CA GLU A 135 31.57 7.01 12.98
C GLU A 135 30.95 7.88 11.88
N ALA A 136 31.73 8.29 10.89
CA ALA A 136 31.23 9.03 9.73
C ALA A 136 30.14 8.25 8.99
N GLN A 137 30.39 6.96 8.72
CA GLN A 137 29.40 6.10 8.04
C GLN A 137 28.12 5.95 8.85
N LYS A 138 28.22 5.73 10.17
CA LYS A 138 27.04 5.63 11.05
C LYS A 138 26.22 6.92 11.05
N THR A 139 26.89 8.07 11.14
CA THR A 139 26.23 9.38 11.17
C THR A 139 25.55 9.69 9.85
N LEU A 140 26.17 9.35 8.71
CA LEU A 140 25.55 9.50 7.40
C LEU A 140 24.31 8.61 7.21
N LEU A 141 24.35 7.37 7.73
CA LEU A 141 23.18 6.48 7.73
C LEU A 141 22.04 7.05 8.57
N ALA A 142 22.33 7.51 9.79
CA ALA A 142 21.33 8.16 10.64
C ALA A 142 20.74 9.42 9.96
N LEU A 143 21.57 10.19 9.28
CA LEU A 143 21.15 11.38 8.53
C LEU A 143 20.20 11.00 7.39
N THR A 144 20.50 9.96 6.61
CA THR A 144 19.58 9.48 5.56
C THR A 144 18.27 8.98 6.15
N ASP A 145 18.33 8.22 7.25
CA ASP A 145 17.14 7.67 7.90
C ASP A 145 16.20 8.79 8.41
N VAL A 146 16.75 9.80 9.09
CA VAL A 146 15.99 10.96 9.56
C VAL A 146 15.41 11.76 8.39
N LYS A 147 16.17 11.98 7.31
CA LYS A 147 15.67 12.66 6.11
C LYS A 147 14.51 11.89 5.48
N ASP A 148 14.61 10.58 5.39
CA ASP A 148 13.59 9.75 4.75
C ASP A 148 12.32 9.66 5.63
N ASN A 149 12.47 9.69 6.96
CA ASN A 149 11.34 9.83 7.89
C ASN A 149 10.60 11.17 7.69
N ILE A 150 11.33 12.29 7.63
CA ILE A 150 10.73 13.61 7.39
C ILE A 150 10.02 13.65 6.04
N LYS A 151 10.67 13.15 4.98
CA LYS A 151 10.06 13.06 3.64
C LYS A 151 8.77 12.25 3.66
N SER A 152 8.76 11.09 4.30
CA SER A 152 7.55 10.25 4.38
C SER A 152 6.39 11.01 5.04
N LEU A 153 6.66 11.74 6.12
CA LEU A 153 5.66 12.55 6.81
C LEU A 153 5.19 13.78 6.01
N THR A 154 6.05 14.35 5.16
CA THR A 154 5.65 15.41 4.23
C THR A 154 4.84 14.85 3.07
N ASP A 155 5.20 13.67 2.56
CA ASP A 155 4.52 13.01 1.45
C ASP A 155 3.09 12.62 1.85
N PHE A 156 2.87 12.16 3.10
CA PHE A 156 1.51 11.91 3.60
C PHE A 156 0.65 13.17 3.56
N LYS A 157 1.23 14.32 3.92
CA LYS A 157 0.52 15.60 3.87
C LYS A 157 0.16 15.98 2.44
N THR A 158 1.08 15.85 1.49
CA THR A 158 0.81 16.20 0.09
C THR A 158 -0.24 15.28 -0.51
N MET A 159 -0.20 13.97 -0.22
CA MET A 159 -1.22 13.03 -0.71
C MET A 159 -2.63 13.34 -0.16
N VAL A 160 -2.72 13.77 1.11
CA VAL A 160 -3.98 14.25 1.69
C VAL A 160 -4.46 15.51 1.00
N GLU A 161 -3.59 16.51 0.83
CA GLU A 161 -3.91 17.77 0.16
C GLU A 161 -4.38 17.54 -1.29
N ASP A 162 -3.74 16.64 -2.02
CA ASP A 162 -4.10 16.27 -3.40
C ASP A 162 -5.49 15.61 -3.45
N ALA A 163 -5.74 14.62 -2.58
CA ALA A 163 -7.03 13.94 -2.51
C ALA A 163 -8.16 14.91 -2.11
N GLU A 164 -7.93 15.79 -1.14
CA GLU A 164 -8.90 16.82 -0.76
C GLU A 164 -9.16 17.82 -1.89
N THR A 165 -8.13 18.17 -2.65
CA THR A 165 -8.26 19.10 -3.78
C THR A 165 -9.14 18.48 -4.85
N ILE A 166 -8.97 17.20 -5.17
CA ILE A 166 -9.84 16.47 -6.10
C ILE A 166 -11.29 16.47 -5.61
N ILE A 167 -11.54 16.22 -4.32
CA ILE A 167 -12.89 16.26 -3.75
C ILE A 167 -13.51 17.66 -3.90
N LYS A 168 -12.78 18.72 -3.51
CA LYS A 168 -13.24 20.12 -3.63
C LYS A 168 -13.56 20.49 -5.08
N LEU A 169 -12.69 20.10 -6.03
CA LEU A 169 -12.94 20.31 -7.46
C LEU A 169 -14.20 19.58 -7.93
N THR A 170 -14.41 18.35 -7.47
CA THR A 170 -15.60 17.56 -7.83
C THR A 170 -16.89 18.17 -7.27
N GLU A 171 -16.84 18.78 -6.08
CA GLU A 171 -17.99 19.48 -5.48
C GLU A 171 -18.40 20.75 -6.22
N GLU A 172 -17.44 21.44 -6.83
CA GLU A 172 -17.67 22.66 -7.61
C GLU A 172 -18.19 22.38 -9.03
N MET A 173 -18.02 21.15 -9.53
CA MET A 173 -18.44 20.75 -10.87
C MET A 173 -19.91 20.31 -10.93
N ASP A 174 -20.60 20.65 -12.02
CA ASP A 174 -22.01 20.26 -12.26
C ASP A 174 -22.19 18.75 -12.54
N SER A 175 -21.10 18.05 -12.86
CA SER A 175 -21.07 16.62 -13.18
C SER A 175 -19.86 15.94 -12.55
N ILE A 176 -20.10 14.78 -11.95
CA ILE A 176 -19.07 13.91 -11.36
C ILE A 176 -18.33 13.19 -12.49
N ASP A 177 -17.03 13.41 -12.60
CA ASP A 177 -16.16 12.67 -13.51
C ASP A 177 -15.62 11.41 -12.81
N SER A 178 -15.95 10.24 -13.34
CA SER A 178 -15.50 8.95 -12.79
C SER A 178 -13.98 8.78 -12.82
N SER A 179 -13.29 9.36 -13.82
CA SER A 179 -11.83 9.28 -13.91
C SER A 179 -11.16 10.00 -12.75
N LEU A 180 -11.72 11.14 -12.37
CA LEU A 180 -11.18 11.98 -11.29
C LEU A 180 -11.44 11.32 -9.92
N LEU A 181 -12.60 10.69 -9.75
CA LEU A 181 -12.88 9.86 -8.57
C LEU A 181 -11.92 8.67 -8.44
N GLU A 182 -11.62 7.99 -9.55
CA GLU A 182 -10.70 6.86 -9.56
C GLU A 182 -9.28 7.29 -9.16
N GLU A 183 -8.84 8.46 -9.62
CA GLU A 183 -7.56 9.05 -9.24
C GLU A 183 -7.48 9.33 -7.72
N ALA A 184 -8.47 10.03 -7.16
CA ALA A 184 -8.53 10.27 -5.71
C ALA A 184 -8.61 8.96 -4.91
N THR A 185 -9.37 7.97 -5.40
CA THR A 185 -9.45 6.64 -4.78
C THR A 185 -8.09 5.95 -4.78
N SER A 186 -7.32 6.08 -5.86
CA SER A 186 -5.96 5.53 -5.92
C SER A 186 -5.03 6.21 -4.92
N ILE A 187 -5.06 7.55 -4.85
CA ILE A 187 -4.25 8.33 -3.90
C ILE A 187 -4.56 7.90 -2.46
N VAL A 188 -5.84 7.80 -2.08
CA VAL A 188 -6.26 7.37 -0.74
C VAL A 188 -5.80 5.93 -0.45
N LYS A 189 -5.90 5.03 -1.43
CA LYS A 189 -5.41 3.64 -1.27
C LYS A 189 -3.90 3.57 -1.07
N GLU A 190 -3.15 4.38 -1.80
CA GLU A 190 -1.70 4.46 -1.65
C GLU A 190 -1.31 5.09 -0.31
N LEU A 191 -2.00 6.16 0.09
CA LEU A 191 -1.81 6.81 1.39
C LEU A 191 -2.02 5.82 2.53
N ASN A 192 -3.15 5.11 2.55
CA ASN A 192 -3.44 4.10 3.57
C ASN A 192 -2.33 3.03 3.65
N LYS A 193 -1.89 2.49 2.51
CA LYS A 193 -0.79 1.52 2.47
C LYS A 193 0.52 2.10 3.00
N ALA A 194 0.79 3.38 2.74
CA ALA A 194 2.00 4.04 3.20
C ALA A 194 1.95 4.31 4.71
N LEU A 195 0.79 4.72 5.24
CA LEU A 195 0.54 4.85 6.68
C LEU A 195 0.72 3.51 7.39
N ASP A 196 0.12 2.41 6.90
CA ASP A 196 0.24 1.08 7.48
C ASP A 196 1.73 0.63 7.57
N ARG A 197 2.49 0.87 6.50
CA ARG A 197 3.93 0.55 6.47
C ARG A 197 4.72 1.39 7.47
N TYR A 198 4.39 2.67 7.59
CA TYR A 198 5.05 3.57 8.53
C TYR A 198 4.79 3.14 9.98
N GLU A 199 3.54 2.83 10.33
CA GLU A 199 3.16 2.34 11.65
C GLU A 199 3.90 1.04 12.00
N VAL A 200 3.93 0.08 11.09
CA VAL A 200 4.69 -1.17 11.29
C VAL A 200 6.18 -0.90 11.49
N THR A 201 6.74 0.05 10.74
CA THR A 201 8.16 0.42 10.89
C THR A 201 8.42 1.05 12.26
N GLN A 202 7.50 1.88 12.75
CA GLN A 202 7.59 2.47 14.10
C GLN A 202 7.49 1.40 15.19
N LEU A 203 6.57 0.44 15.04
CA LEU A 203 6.41 -0.67 15.98
C LEU A 203 7.61 -1.62 16.02
N LEU A 204 8.35 -1.75 14.90
CA LEU A 204 9.49 -2.66 14.75
C LEU A 204 10.86 -1.96 14.85
N SER A 205 10.93 -0.89 15.64
CA SER A 205 12.14 -0.06 15.81
C SER A 205 13.07 -0.54 16.94
N GLY A 206 12.76 -1.65 17.60
CA GLY A 206 13.55 -2.23 18.68
C GLY A 206 14.87 -2.87 18.21
N PRO A 207 15.87 -2.96 19.11
CA PRO A 207 17.19 -3.48 18.77
C PRO A 207 17.18 -4.96 18.32
N TYR A 208 16.20 -5.73 18.80
CA TYR A 208 16.06 -7.16 18.50
C TYR A 208 14.92 -7.46 17.51
N ASP A 209 14.21 -6.46 17.00
CA ASP A 209 13.07 -6.68 16.10
C ASP A 209 13.50 -7.22 14.72
N LYS A 210 14.79 -7.08 14.40
CA LYS A 210 15.40 -7.66 13.20
C LYS A 210 15.73 -9.15 13.37
N GLU A 211 15.73 -9.66 14.61
CA GLU A 211 16.05 -11.04 14.92
C GLU A 211 14.80 -11.92 14.97
N GLY A 212 14.96 -13.22 14.72
CA GLY A 212 13.86 -14.17 14.80
C GLY A 212 13.41 -14.37 16.25
N ALA A 213 12.12 -14.18 16.54
CA ALA A 213 11.57 -14.45 17.85
C ALA A 213 11.39 -15.96 18.10
N VAL A 214 11.99 -16.48 19.17
CA VAL A 214 11.70 -17.83 19.68
C VAL A 214 10.62 -17.72 20.75
N ILE A 215 9.40 -18.14 20.41
CA ILE A 215 8.26 -18.10 21.33
C ILE A 215 8.19 -19.45 22.05
N SER A 216 8.55 -19.46 23.35
CA SER A 216 8.37 -20.62 24.22
C SER A 216 7.08 -20.48 25.03
N ILE A 217 6.08 -21.27 24.68
CA ILE A 217 4.82 -21.33 25.43
C ILE A 217 4.97 -22.39 26.51
N THR A 218 5.14 -21.97 27.77
CA THR A 218 5.17 -22.89 28.91
C THR A 218 3.80 -22.87 29.59
N ALA A 219 3.16 -24.04 29.70
CA ALA A 219 1.94 -24.16 30.49
C ALA A 219 2.26 -23.82 31.95
N GLY A 220 1.56 -22.84 32.52
CA GLY A 220 1.72 -22.43 33.91
C GLY A 220 1.42 -23.58 34.89
N ALA A 221 1.85 -23.42 36.15
CA ALA A 221 1.70 -24.41 37.20
C ALA A 221 0.21 -24.71 37.53
N GLY A 222 -0.40 -25.58 36.74
CA GLY A 222 -1.62 -26.30 37.04
C GLY A 222 -1.39 -27.72 36.54
N GLY A 223 -1.78 -28.74 37.32
CA GLY A 223 -1.66 -30.15 36.92
C GLY A 223 -2.47 -30.47 35.66
N THR A 224 -2.82 -31.74 35.46
CA THR A 224 -3.53 -32.34 34.29
C THR A 224 -4.68 -31.54 33.64
N ASP A 225 -5.23 -30.50 34.27
CA ASP A 225 -6.20 -29.56 33.68
C ASP A 225 -5.54 -28.44 32.83
N ALA A 226 -4.31 -28.02 33.15
CA ALA A 226 -3.55 -27.09 32.31
C ALA A 226 -3.04 -27.73 31.01
N GLN A 227 -2.85 -29.06 31.02
CA GLN A 227 -2.49 -29.87 29.84
C GLN A 227 -3.70 -30.07 28.90
N CYS A 228 -4.93 -29.92 29.40
CA CYS A 228 -6.13 -29.98 28.56
C CYS A 228 -6.36 -28.66 27.79
N ARG A 229 -5.90 -27.52 28.33
CA ARG A 229 -5.99 -26.22 27.64
C ARG A 229 -4.91 -26.02 26.56
N THR A 230 -3.89 -26.89 26.52
CA THR A 230 -3.01 -27.02 25.33
C THR A 230 -3.62 -27.94 24.25
N GLY A 231 -4.76 -28.58 24.52
CA GLY A 231 -5.40 -29.50 23.59
C GLY A 231 -6.48 -28.88 22.69
N LEU A 232 -7.30 -27.94 23.19
CA LEU A 232 -8.48 -27.46 22.44
C LEU A 232 -8.42 -26.03 21.89
N THR A 233 -7.46 -25.19 22.30
CA THR A 233 -7.04 -24.03 21.47
C THR A 233 -6.05 -24.44 20.38
N CYS A 234 -5.70 -25.73 20.32
CA CYS A 234 -5.02 -26.37 19.20
C CYS A 234 -5.97 -26.58 17.99
N PHE A 235 -7.26 -26.32 18.16
CA PHE A 235 -8.28 -26.41 17.13
C PHE A 235 -8.86 -25.01 16.85
N LEU A 236 -8.21 -24.24 15.98
CA LEU A 236 -8.91 -23.29 15.11
C LEU A 236 -9.78 -24.03 14.06
N GLY A 237 -10.28 -25.21 14.42
CA GLY A 237 -10.83 -26.21 13.51
C GLY A 237 -11.67 -27.27 14.22
N CYS A 238 -12.29 -26.93 15.35
CA CYS A 238 -13.50 -27.66 15.74
C CYS A 238 -14.71 -26.97 15.08
N MET A 239 -14.65 -26.94 13.74
CA MET A 239 -15.78 -26.89 12.84
C MET A 239 -15.42 -27.71 11.61
#